data_AF-A0A1Y1HPR9-F1
#
_entry.id   AF-A0A1Y1HPR9-F1
#
_cell.length_a   1.000
_cell.length_b   1.000
_cell.length_c   1.000
_cell.angle_alpha   90.00
_cell.angle_beta   90.00
_cell.angle_gamma   90.00
#
_symmetry.space_group_name_H-M   'P 1'
#
loop_
_entity.id
_entity.type
_entity.pdbx_description
1 polymer ?
#
loop_
_entity_poly.entity_id
_entity_poly.type
_entity_poly.pdbx_seq_one_letter_code
_entity_poly.pdbx_strand_id
1 'polypeptide(L)'
;MDAAMQADPARLAKREETVRRGLNMDLEAVRKTAIQRAEEALSSSASTSSVSIPPEVHPSDSGTEYDLEKCVETLKSPVTVNRLCAEDLERAFHLFCTAVKVGMDTAERTIWGFAGDLSFQDHMHVLMMMLKQNASGQDFYTVMVRSGLAGLTLEDWLVKNLVPQNVALVYLDTAIDLATKDSTTSERLEGLRTLAAVLSEGGPGCHSKFHEAGALEPLIARFLTTEFSLDDLLLPRDRNLAAWMLKVFGALVLPSSVMRTVVNGQALPEQPAPGAAEAIETLFERGVVRKILDMLAHMVARADDVRRDVRLIDFCKMLEILTTVLGNLSNKEAMFFDELRPLPDFASSLTWLITHWNYDLHSGLTAINIVNRMLTTGRSEDRAAASEIVRQEGVLKAVAEYVNNAPEEDFAIEFGDSGPVQKYDPLPDLFISFLSVEDLQPGALTPAVVSTLVRIAAGPGAAAATRSQAADLLRRFLGEGLVSPDQTGVHIPCDECGAEKFPGELKRCSRCKEARYCSPECQRASWKEHKKNCVEALPASAH
;
A
#
# COMPACT_ATOMS: atom_id res chain seq x y z
N MET A 1 -10.82 52.78 0.90
CA MET A 1 -9.99 51.95 1.81
C MET A 1 -8.53 51.84 1.35
N ASP A 2 -8.18 52.26 0.12
CA ASP A 2 -6.80 52.19 -0.39
C ASP A 2 -5.82 53.25 0.17
N ALA A 3 -6.31 54.28 0.87
CA ALA A 3 -5.45 55.30 1.49
C ALA A 3 -4.84 54.87 2.84
N ALA A 4 -5.28 53.75 3.43
CA ALA A 4 -4.76 53.25 4.72
C ALA A 4 -3.55 52.29 4.56
N MET A 5 -3.10 52.03 3.33
CA MET A 5 -2.08 51.01 3.03
C MET A 5 -0.71 51.54 2.59
N GLN A 6 -0.48 52.87 2.59
CA GLN A 6 0.88 53.38 2.52
C GLN A 6 1.54 53.24 3.89
N ALA A 7 1.85 52.00 4.26
CA ALA A 7 2.64 51.72 5.45
C ALA A 7 3.98 52.44 5.32
N ASP A 8 4.31 53.24 6.32
CA ASP A 8 5.60 53.92 6.46
C ASP A 8 6.75 52.93 6.15
N PRO A 9 7.59 53.18 5.12
CA PRO A 9 8.70 52.31 4.75
C PRO A 9 9.61 51.97 5.93
N ALA A 10 9.77 52.87 6.90
CA ALA A 10 10.55 52.61 8.10
C ALA A 10 9.90 51.58 9.04
N ARG A 11 8.56 51.57 9.13
CA ARG A 11 7.82 50.55 9.88
C ARG A 11 7.88 49.18 9.19
N LEU A 12 7.80 49.15 7.86
CA LEU A 12 7.96 47.92 7.08
C LEU A 12 9.36 47.33 7.27
N ALA A 13 10.42 48.14 7.12
CA ALA A 13 11.80 47.70 7.32
C ALA A 13 12.05 47.21 8.76
N LYS A 14 11.51 47.89 9.77
CA LYS A 14 11.62 47.46 11.18
C LYS A 14 10.89 46.14 11.44
N ARG A 15 9.72 45.95 10.82
CA ARG A 15 8.97 44.70 10.89
C ARG A 15 9.77 43.58 10.24
N GLU A 16 10.24 43.77 9.00
CA GLU A 16 11.06 42.81 8.26
C GLU A 16 12.31 42.40 9.06
N GLU A 17 13.01 43.36 9.67
CA GLU A 17 14.17 43.08 10.52
C GLU A 17 13.82 42.24 11.77
N THR A 18 12.70 42.57 12.42
CA THR A 18 12.22 41.81 13.58
C THR A 18 11.89 40.37 13.20
N VAL A 19 11.23 40.19 12.05
CA VAL A 19 10.88 38.89 11.47
C VAL A 19 12.12 38.10 11.11
N ARG A 20 13.06 38.73 10.40
CA ARG A 20 14.34 38.13 9.99
C ARG A 20 15.13 37.62 11.20
N ARG A 21 15.17 38.41 12.27
CA ARG A 21 15.85 38.02 13.52
C ARG A 21 15.18 36.82 14.18
N GLY A 22 13.85 36.82 14.29
CA GLY A 22 13.09 35.69 14.83
C GLY A 22 13.35 34.43 14.01
N LEU A 23 13.21 34.51 12.69
CA LEU A 23 13.45 33.40 11.78
C LEU A 23 14.86 32.81 11.91
N ASN A 24 15.89 33.65 11.99
CA ASN A 24 17.27 33.16 12.15
C ASN A 24 17.50 32.48 13.51
N MET A 25 16.85 32.94 14.57
CA MET A 25 16.90 32.26 15.88
C MET A 25 16.23 30.90 15.81
N ASP A 26 15.07 30.83 15.16
CA ASP A 26 14.31 29.59 15.01
C ASP A 26 15.08 28.59 14.14
N LEU A 27 15.60 29.01 12.99
CA LEU A 27 16.43 28.17 12.11
C LEU A 27 17.63 27.58 12.87
N GLU A 28 18.33 28.38 13.69
CA GLU A 28 19.46 27.89 14.47
C GLU A 28 19.02 26.89 15.56
N ALA A 29 17.85 27.09 16.17
CA ALA A 29 17.28 26.15 17.12
C ALA A 29 16.91 24.82 16.43
N VAL A 30 16.20 24.87 15.28
CA VAL A 30 15.91 23.69 14.42
C VAL A 30 17.19 22.92 14.14
N ARG A 31 18.21 23.64 13.65
CA ARG A 31 19.47 23.05 13.22
C ARG A 31 20.15 22.29 14.34
N LYS A 32 20.25 22.89 15.53
CA LYS A 32 20.88 22.25 16.69
C LYS A 32 20.14 20.99 17.13
N THR A 33 18.81 21.06 17.23
CA THR A 33 17.98 19.91 17.60
C THR A 33 18.08 18.79 16.56
N ALA A 34 18.03 19.14 15.27
CA ALA A 34 18.17 18.18 14.17
C ALA A 34 19.53 17.48 14.18
N ILE A 35 20.63 18.22 14.38
CA ILE A 35 21.99 17.63 14.49
C ILE A 35 22.03 16.63 15.64
N GLN A 36 21.54 17.03 16.82
CA GLN A 36 21.54 16.17 17.99
C GLN A 36 20.80 14.86 17.72
N ARG A 37 19.60 14.91 17.13
CA ARG A 37 18.82 13.70 16.81
C ARG A 37 19.50 12.81 15.79
N ALA A 38 20.06 13.40 14.74
CA ALA A 38 20.73 12.64 13.71
C ALA A 38 21.98 11.94 14.26
N GLU A 39 22.73 12.60 15.16
CA GLU A 39 23.88 11.99 15.85
C GLU A 39 23.45 10.90 16.84
N GLU A 40 22.33 11.07 17.55
CA GLU A 40 21.73 10.05 18.41
C GLU A 40 21.31 8.81 17.60
N ALA A 41 20.67 9.00 16.43
CA ALA A 41 20.24 7.93 15.53
C ALA A 41 21.43 7.19 14.87
N LEU A 42 22.48 7.91 14.48
CA LEU A 42 23.72 7.30 13.98
C LEU A 42 24.44 6.50 15.08
N SER A 43 24.39 6.98 16.33
CA SER A 43 25.00 6.27 17.46
C SER A 43 24.22 5.02 17.85
N SER A 44 22.89 5.04 17.77
CA SER A 44 22.04 3.89 18.08
C SER A 44 22.17 2.79 17.01
N SER A 45 22.19 3.14 15.73
CA SER A 45 22.37 2.21 14.61
C SER A 45 23.73 1.50 14.62
N ALA A 46 24.79 2.16 15.08
CA ALA A 46 26.11 1.53 15.25
C ALA A 46 26.15 0.48 16.37
N SER A 47 25.21 0.53 17.32
CA SER A 47 25.19 -0.33 18.51
C SER A 47 24.34 -1.60 18.35
N THR A 48 23.42 -1.62 17.39
CA THR A 48 22.55 -2.77 17.11
C THR A 48 23.29 -3.81 16.27
N SER A 49 24.10 -4.65 16.93
CA SER A 49 24.66 -5.85 16.34
C SER A 49 23.54 -6.79 15.84
N SER A 50 23.50 -7.03 14.53
CA SER A 50 22.68 -8.03 13.82
C SER A 50 21.41 -8.47 14.56
N VAL A 51 20.36 -7.65 14.49
CA VAL A 51 19.04 -8.07 14.94
C VAL A 51 18.65 -9.30 14.11
N SER A 52 18.47 -10.45 14.76
CA SER A 52 17.80 -11.59 14.14
C SER A 52 16.38 -11.11 13.81
N ILE A 53 16.11 -10.89 12.53
CA ILE A 53 14.84 -10.37 12.03
C ILE A 53 13.69 -11.15 12.70
N PRO A 54 12.82 -10.51 13.52
CA PRO A 54 11.53 -11.10 13.80
C PRO A 54 10.74 -11.16 12.48
N PRO A 55 9.88 -12.16 12.26
CA PRO A 55 9.09 -12.30 11.02
C PRO A 55 8.11 -11.14 10.72
N GLU A 56 8.16 -10.04 11.49
CA GLU A 56 7.25 -8.91 11.47
C GLU A 56 8.03 -7.59 11.44
N VAL A 57 8.88 -7.37 10.42
CA VAL A 57 9.34 -6.01 10.12
C VAL A 57 8.15 -5.29 9.50
N HIS A 58 7.39 -4.54 10.30
CA HIS A 58 6.30 -3.72 9.77
C HIS A 58 6.88 -2.59 8.90
N PRO A 59 6.43 -2.42 7.64
CA PRO A 59 6.88 -1.33 6.76
C PRO A 59 6.66 0.08 7.32
N SER A 60 5.80 0.20 8.33
CA SER A 60 5.54 1.44 9.08
C SER A 60 6.68 1.85 10.01
N ASP A 61 7.71 1.00 10.20
CA ASP A 61 8.93 1.44 10.85
C ASP A 61 9.52 2.60 10.03
N SER A 62 9.56 3.77 10.66
CA SER A 62 10.02 5.06 10.16
C SER A 62 11.45 5.07 9.62
N GLY A 63 12.15 3.93 9.68
CA GLY A 63 13.44 3.64 9.06
C GLY A 63 13.40 3.53 7.54
N THR A 64 12.75 4.46 6.82
CA THR A 64 13.43 4.94 5.61
C THR A 64 14.51 5.87 6.13
N GLU A 65 15.70 5.32 6.39
CA GLU A 65 16.86 6.13 6.72
C GLU A 65 17.17 6.99 5.51
N TYR A 66 16.66 8.22 5.53
CA TYR A 66 17.33 9.32 4.87
C TYR A 66 18.81 9.18 5.15
N ASP A 67 19.68 9.45 4.18
CA ASP A 67 21.13 9.39 4.40
C ASP A 67 21.51 10.33 5.55
N LEU A 68 21.58 9.78 6.77
CA LEU A 68 21.67 10.54 8.01
C LEU A 68 23.02 11.23 8.08
N GLU A 69 24.07 10.61 7.56
CA GLU A 69 25.40 11.22 7.46
C GLU A 69 25.36 12.48 6.59
N LYS A 70 24.75 12.40 5.40
CA LYS A 70 24.58 13.57 4.54
C LYS A 70 23.64 14.61 5.14
N CYS A 71 22.61 14.19 5.86
CA CYS A 71 21.74 15.11 6.60
C CYS A 71 22.54 15.87 7.67
N VAL A 72 23.36 15.18 8.48
CA VAL A 72 24.25 15.80 9.46
C VAL A 72 25.23 16.76 8.82
N GLU A 73 25.86 16.37 7.70
CA GLU A 73 26.77 17.24 6.95
C GLU A 73 26.07 18.54 6.50
N THR A 74 24.84 18.40 5.98
CA THR A 74 24.00 19.51 5.54
C THR A 74 23.65 20.42 6.73
N LEU A 75 23.20 19.85 7.85
CA LEU A 75 22.79 20.59 9.04
C LEU A 75 23.97 21.32 9.73
N LYS A 76 25.20 20.81 9.61
CA LYS A 76 26.41 21.47 10.16
C LYS A 76 26.68 22.84 9.52
N SER A 77 26.17 23.08 8.32
CA SER A 77 26.27 24.38 7.65
C SER A 77 25.28 25.39 8.27
N PRO A 78 25.73 26.53 8.82
CA PRO A 78 24.83 27.52 9.39
C PRO A 78 24.01 28.18 8.28
N VAL A 79 22.71 28.36 8.54
CA VAL A 79 21.80 29.04 7.61
C VAL A 79 21.42 30.39 8.20
N THR A 80 21.69 31.46 7.45
CA THR A 80 21.27 32.82 7.80
C THR A 80 20.47 33.43 6.66
N VAL A 81 19.27 33.90 6.97
CA VAL A 81 18.40 34.64 6.07
C VAL A 81 18.75 36.11 6.21
N ASN A 82 19.32 36.70 5.16
CA ASN A 82 19.79 38.08 5.13
C ASN A 82 18.82 39.00 4.41
N ARG A 83 18.26 38.58 3.28
CA ARG A 83 17.47 39.44 2.38
C ARG A 83 16.09 38.87 2.02
N LEU A 84 15.68 37.75 2.63
CA LEU A 84 14.45 37.01 2.29
C LEU A 84 14.32 36.76 0.78
N CYS A 85 15.44 36.67 0.06
CA CYS A 85 15.48 36.35 -1.37
C CYS A 85 15.33 34.84 -1.57
N ALA A 86 14.99 34.42 -2.79
CA ALA A 86 14.81 33.01 -3.15
C ALA A 86 15.96 32.10 -2.66
N GLU A 87 17.21 32.54 -2.81
CA GLU A 87 18.42 31.80 -2.37
C GLU A 87 18.52 31.63 -0.85
N ASP A 88 18.11 32.64 -0.07
CA ASP A 88 18.08 32.54 1.40
C ASP A 88 16.95 31.60 1.84
N LEU A 89 15.80 31.66 1.16
CA LEU A 89 14.65 30.79 1.44
C LEU A 89 14.94 29.34 1.09
N GLU A 90 15.64 29.10 -0.01
CA GLU A 90 16.02 27.75 -0.42
C GLU A 90 16.90 27.08 0.62
N ARG A 91 17.91 27.81 1.14
CA ARG A 91 18.75 27.31 2.24
C ARG A 91 17.94 27.08 3.51
N ALA A 92 17.04 27.98 3.86
CA ALA A 92 16.17 27.83 5.03
C ALA A 92 15.23 26.61 4.90
N PHE A 93 14.58 26.44 3.77
CA PHE A 93 13.67 25.30 3.55
C PHE A 93 14.42 23.98 3.41
N HIS A 94 15.60 23.98 2.82
CA HIS A 94 16.44 22.79 2.79
C HIS A 94 16.83 22.35 4.20
N LEU A 95 17.15 23.31 5.08
CA LEU A 95 17.38 23.03 6.51
C LEU A 95 16.14 22.44 7.18
N PHE A 96 14.97 23.06 7.01
CA PHE A 96 13.71 22.53 7.59
C PHE A 96 13.37 21.14 7.06
N CYS A 97 13.49 20.92 5.75
CA CYS A 97 13.30 19.63 5.12
C CYS A 97 14.24 18.59 5.76
N THR A 98 15.54 18.89 5.85
CA THR A 98 16.54 18.02 6.47
C THR A 98 16.23 17.74 7.95
N ALA A 99 15.73 18.74 8.68
CA ALA A 99 15.33 18.60 10.07
C ALA A 99 14.14 17.66 10.25
N VAL A 100 13.11 17.78 9.41
CA VAL A 100 11.97 16.84 9.38
C VAL A 100 12.44 15.42 9.04
N LYS A 101 13.38 15.28 8.08
CA LYS A 101 13.94 13.99 7.68
C LYS A 101 14.62 13.25 8.84
N VAL A 102 15.29 13.94 9.75
CA VAL A 102 15.98 13.32 10.90
C VAL A 102 15.07 13.11 12.12
N GLY A 103 13.76 13.01 11.90
CA GLY A 103 12.81 12.65 12.95
C GLY A 103 12.42 13.81 13.86
N MET A 104 12.49 15.07 13.40
CA MET A 104 11.77 16.15 14.06
C MET A 104 10.28 15.97 13.82
N ASP A 105 9.60 15.32 14.77
CA ASP A 105 8.17 15.07 14.69
C ASP A 105 7.39 16.40 14.74
N THR A 106 6.43 16.51 13.83
CA THR A 106 5.41 17.57 13.80
C THR A 106 4.61 17.70 15.10
N ALA A 107 4.52 16.64 15.91
CA ALA A 107 3.72 16.61 17.14
C ALA A 107 4.42 17.22 18.37
N GLU A 108 5.73 17.51 18.32
CA GLU A 108 6.46 18.06 19.47
C GLU A 108 6.16 19.56 19.67
N ARG A 109 5.17 19.83 20.52
CA ARG A 109 4.70 21.18 20.88
C ARG A 109 5.69 22.00 21.71
N THR A 110 6.73 21.39 22.29
CA THR A 110 7.38 21.93 23.50
C THR A 110 8.76 22.56 23.29
N ILE A 111 9.35 22.48 22.10
CA ILE A 111 10.77 22.86 21.93
C ILE A 111 10.97 24.36 21.61
N TRP A 112 9.94 25.07 21.15
CA TRP A 112 10.13 26.32 20.41
C TRP A 112 10.21 27.63 21.19
N GLY A 113 10.18 27.62 22.53
CA GLY A 113 10.59 28.76 23.37
C GLY A 113 9.87 30.12 23.16
N PHE A 114 8.92 30.21 22.24
CA PHE A 114 8.00 31.33 22.14
C PHE A 114 7.04 31.26 23.33
N ALA A 115 6.65 32.42 23.85
CA ALA A 115 5.73 32.54 24.97
C ALA A 115 4.26 32.14 24.62
N GLY A 116 4.06 31.17 23.72
CA GLY A 116 2.75 30.67 23.30
C GLY A 116 2.82 29.27 22.66
N ASP A 117 1.74 28.50 22.82
CA ASP A 117 1.54 27.09 22.44
C ASP A 117 1.46 26.84 20.90
N LEU A 118 2.40 27.37 20.11
CA LEU A 118 2.41 27.16 18.65
C LEU A 118 3.19 25.90 18.27
N SER A 119 2.56 25.00 17.52
CA SER A 119 3.16 23.79 16.98
C SER A 119 4.18 24.11 15.86
N PHE A 120 5.00 23.14 15.45
CA PHE A 120 5.87 23.27 14.27
C PHE A 120 5.06 23.64 13.01
N GLN A 121 3.84 23.09 12.87
CA GLN A 121 2.94 23.42 11.77
C GLN A 121 2.52 24.89 11.79
N ASP A 122 2.27 25.46 12.97
CA ASP A 122 1.92 26.87 13.12
C ASP A 122 3.09 27.78 12.73
N HIS A 123 4.32 27.41 13.12
CA HIS A 123 5.53 28.15 12.72
C HIS A 123 5.75 28.10 11.20
N MET A 124 5.59 26.91 10.60
CA MET A 124 5.65 26.75 9.15
C MET A 124 4.56 27.58 8.47
N HIS A 125 3.33 27.59 9.00
CA HIS A 125 2.24 28.39 8.45
C HIS A 125 2.53 29.90 8.52
N VAL A 126 3.03 30.38 9.66
CA VAL A 126 3.43 31.78 9.84
C VAL A 126 4.56 32.14 8.87
N LEU A 127 5.59 31.31 8.77
CA LEU A 127 6.70 31.49 7.84
C LEU A 127 6.20 31.56 6.40
N MET A 128 5.36 30.60 5.98
CA MET A 128 4.73 30.55 4.66
C MET A 128 3.95 31.83 4.35
N MET A 129 3.16 32.32 5.30
CA MET A 129 2.36 33.55 5.15
C MET A 129 3.26 34.79 5.00
N MET A 130 4.35 34.85 5.74
CA MET A 130 5.29 35.98 5.69
C MET A 130 6.11 35.98 4.41
N LEU A 131 6.52 34.80 3.94
CA LEU A 131 7.30 34.66 2.71
C LEU A 131 6.46 34.94 1.47
N LYS A 132 5.19 34.51 1.47
CA LYS A 132 4.22 34.87 0.42
C LYS A 132 4.03 36.38 0.26
N GLN A 133 4.21 37.17 1.33
CA GLN A 133 4.10 38.63 1.28
C GLN A 133 5.34 39.31 0.69
N ASN A 134 6.50 38.64 0.66
CA ASN A 134 7.79 39.27 0.34
C ASN A 134 8.49 38.68 -0.89
N ALA A 135 8.18 37.44 -1.30
CA ALA A 135 8.67 36.83 -2.53
C ALA A 135 7.66 36.96 -3.68
N SER A 136 8.12 36.90 -4.93
CA SER A 136 7.20 36.66 -6.03
C SER A 136 6.52 35.30 -5.78
N GLY A 137 5.20 35.22 -6.03
CA GLY A 137 4.45 34.01 -5.70
C GLY A 137 5.07 32.76 -6.32
N GLN A 138 5.57 32.85 -7.55
CA GLN A 138 6.15 31.73 -8.29
C GLN A 138 7.52 31.27 -7.76
N ASP A 139 8.40 32.21 -7.38
CA ASP A 139 9.71 31.85 -6.82
C ASP A 139 9.55 31.08 -5.52
N PHE A 140 8.58 31.49 -4.69
CA PHE A 140 8.26 30.82 -3.44
C PHE A 140 7.87 29.35 -3.65
N TYR A 141 6.92 29.09 -4.56
CA TYR A 141 6.49 27.72 -4.83
C TYR A 141 7.62 26.89 -5.45
N THR A 142 8.42 27.48 -6.34
CA THR A 142 9.59 26.84 -6.93
C THR A 142 10.59 26.39 -5.86
N VAL A 143 10.90 27.28 -4.91
CA VAL A 143 11.82 26.99 -3.81
C VAL A 143 11.25 25.95 -2.84
N MET A 144 9.93 25.97 -2.57
CA MET A 144 9.24 24.96 -1.76
C MET A 144 9.32 23.57 -2.39
N VAL A 145 9.15 23.46 -3.71
CA VAL A 145 9.28 22.18 -4.42
C VAL A 145 10.73 21.75 -4.49
N ARG A 146 11.65 22.62 -4.91
CA ARG A 146 13.09 22.29 -5.03
C ARG A 146 13.74 21.85 -3.72
N SER A 147 13.31 22.41 -2.59
CA SER A 147 13.82 22.03 -1.27
C SER A 147 13.24 20.71 -0.75
N GLY A 148 12.23 20.15 -1.41
CA GLY A 148 11.51 18.94 -0.99
C GLY A 148 10.49 19.16 0.13
N LEU A 149 10.37 20.40 0.62
CA LEU A 149 9.47 20.73 1.72
C LEU A 149 8.01 20.57 1.31
N ALA A 150 7.65 20.94 0.08
CA ALA A 150 6.30 20.73 -0.46
C ALA A 150 5.91 19.24 -0.41
N GLY A 151 6.77 18.35 -0.89
CA GLY A 151 6.52 16.91 -0.88
C GLY A 151 6.51 16.26 0.51
N LEU A 152 6.99 16.95 1.55
CA LEU A 152 6.92 16.50 2.95
C LEU A 152 5.64 16.96 3.66
N THR A 153 5.15 18.16 3.35
CA THR A 153 4.06 18.77 4.12
C THR A 153 2.71 18.65 3.43
N LEU A 154 2.67 18.54 2.10
CA LEU A 154 1.41 18.60 1.34
C LEU A 154 0.51 17.40 1.60
N GLU A 155 1.04 16.21 1.88
CA GLU A 155 0.23 15.01 2.14
C GLU A 155 -0.70 15.24 3.35
N ASP A 156 -0.15 15.61 4.50
CA ASP A 156 -0.95 15.92 5.70
C ASP A 156 -1.84 17.16 5.52
N TRP A 157 -1.33 18.19 4.84
CA TRP A 157 -2.04 19.46 4.69
C TRP A 157 -3.24 19.38 3.75
N LEU A 158 -3.13 18.64 2.64
CA LEU A 158 -4.24 18.43 1.71
C LEU A 158 -5.33 17.59 2.37
N VAL A 159 -4.94 16.53 3.08
CA VAL A 159 -5.85 15.70 3.88
C VAL A 159 -6.64 16.52 4.89
N LYS A 160 -5.98 17.45 5.57
CA LYS A 160 -6.60 18.33 6.57
C LYS A 160 -7.28 19.57 5.97
N ASN A 161 -7.36 19.70 4.65
CA ASN A 161 -7.88 20.87 3.94
C ASN A 161 -7.20 22.21 4.35
N LEU A 162 -5.93 22.16 4.73
CA LEU A 162 -5.13 23.33 5.14
C LEU A 162 -4.57 24.10 3.94
N VAL A 163 -4.52 23.46 2.75
CA VAL A 163 -4.04 24.06 1.51
C VAL A 163 -5.23 24.29 0.58
N PRO A 164 -5.55 25.56 0.24
CA PRO A 164 -6.58 25.85 -0.74
C PRO A 164 -6.28 25.18 -2.08
N GLN A 165 -7.32 24.70 -2.78
CA GLN A 165 -7.15 23.97 -4.04
C GLN A 165 -6.35 24.75 -5.09
N ASN A 166 -6.58 26.06 -5.21
CA ASN A 166 -5.82 26.90 -6.14
C ASN A 166 -4.31 26.95 -5.81
N VAL A 167 -3.92 26.80 -4.55
CA VAL A 167 -2.52 26.72 -4.13
C VAL A 167 -1.94 25.34 -4.49
N ALA A 168 -2.70 24.27 -4.29
CA ALA A 168 -2.31 22.91 -4.71
C ALA A 168 -2.02 22.85 -6.23
N LEU A 169 -2.84 23.53 -7.03
CA LEU A 169 -2.64 23.62 -8.49
C LEU A 169 -1.38 24.39 -8.90
N VAL A 170 -0.85 25.30 -8.07
CA VAL A 170 0.42 26.00 -8.34
C VAL A 170 1.61 25.12 -7.98
N TYR A 171 1.52 24.36 -6.88
CA TYR A 171 2.50 23.32 -6.57
C TYR A 171 2.58 22.27 -7.68
N LEU A 172 1.43 21.86 -8.21
CA LEU A 172 1.34 20.93 -9.33
C LEU A 172 2.10 21.43 -10.55
N ASP A 173 1.85 22.65 -11.02
CA ASP A 173 2.54 23.22 -12.20
C ASP A 173 4.06 23.25 -12.01
N THR A 174 4.47 23.72 -10.84
CA THR A 174 5.90 23.82 -10.47
C THR A 174 6.55 22.44 -10.45
N ALA A 175 5.85 21.44 -9.91
CA ALA A 175 6.34 20.07 -9.80
C ALA A 175 6.37 19.36 -11.16
N ILE A 176 5.39 19.59 -12.04
CA ILE A 176 5.41 19.13 -13.44
C ILE A 176 6.63 19.69 -14.16
N ASP A 177 6.88 20.98 -14.03
CA ASP A 177 8.02 21.65 -14.66
C ASP A 177 9.35 21.03 -14.23
N LEU A 178 9.54 20.82 -12.92
CA LEU A 178 10.77 20.23 -12.38
C LEU A 178 10.90 18.73 -12.71
N ALA A 179 9.80 17.99 -12.80
CA ALA A 179 9.84 16.55 -13.07
C ALA A 179 10.07 16.23 -14.57
N THR A 180 9.56 17.08 -15.47
CA THR A 180 9.53 16.79 -16.92
C THR A 180 10.68 17.45 -17.70
N LYS A 181 11.07 18.68 -17.36
CA LYS A 181 12.12 19.45 -18.06
C LYS A 181 13.53 18.93 -17.75
N ASP A 182 14.53 19.50 -18.42
CA ASP A 182 15.96 19.21 -18.22
C ASP A 182 16.49 19.79 -16.89
N SER A 183 15.91 19.32 -15.79
CA SER A 183 16.31 19.62 -14.42
C SER A 183 17.44 18.70 -13.93
N THR A 184 18.08 19.09 -12.84
CA THR A 184 19.02 18.19 -12.14
C THR A 184 18.28 16.97 -11.57
N THR A 185 18.98 15.85 -11.34
CA THR A 185 18.36 14.65 -10.73
C THR A 185 17.72 14.95 -9.38
N SER A 186 18.32 15.84 -8.57
CA SER A 186 17.77 16.26 -7.28
C SER A 186 16.47 17.05 -7.44
N GLU A 187 16.44 18.05 -8.33
CA GLU A 187 15.22 18.83 -8.58
C GLU A 187 14.09 17.96 -9.13
N ARG A 188 14.43 17.03 -10.04
CA ARG A 188 13.46 16.07 -10.59
C ARG A 188 12.84 15.22 -9.51
N LEU A 189 13.67 14.72 -8.59
CA LEU A 189 13.21 13.88 -7.50
C LEU A 189 12.21 14.63 -6.61
N GLU A 190 12.50 15.86 -6.24
CA GLU A 190 11.60 16.66 -5.40
C GLU A 190 10.34 17.10 -6.16
N GLY A 191 10.44 17.31 -7.47
CA GLY A 191 9.30 17.45 -8.37
C GLY A 191 8.39 16.22 -8.35
N LEU A 192 8.94 15.02 -8.55
CA LEU A 192 8.17 13.76 -8.50
C LEU A 192 7.55 13.49 -7.13
N ARG A 193 8.28 13.78 -6.05
CA ARG A 193 7.77 13.67 -4.68
C ARG A 193 6.54 14.56 -4.48
N THR A 194 6.65 15.81 -4.91
CA THR A 194 5.53 16.77 -4.82
C THR A 194 4.37 16.35 -5.70
N LEU A 195 4.63 15.84 -6.91
CA LEU A 195 3.58 15.30 -7.79
C LEU A 195 2.83 14.15 -7.13
N ALA A 196 3.54 13.18 -6.55
CA ALA A 196 2.91 12.05 -5.88
C ALA A 196 1.99 12.51 -4.74
N ALA A 197 2.45 13.43 -3.89
CA ALA A 197 1.63 13.96 -2.79
C ALA A 197 0.38 14.72 -3.30
N VAL A 198 0.54 15.60 -4.29
CA VAL A 198 -0.56 16.41 -4.83
C VAL A 198 -1.56 15.57 -5.62
N LEU A 199 -1.11 14.55 -6.35
CA LEU A 199 -2.01 13.68 -7.12
C LEU A 199 -2.78 12.71 -6.21
N SER A 200 -2.17 12.21 -5.14
CA SER A 200 -2.87 11.33 -4.20
C SER A 200 -3.97 12.05 -3.42
N GLU A 201 -3.72 13.30 -3.00
CA GLU A 201 -4.55 14.02 -2.03
C GLU A 201 -5.23 15.29 -2.55
N GLY A 202 -4.79 15.84 -3.69
CA GLY A 202 -5.28 17.11 -4.23
C GLY A 202 -6.63 17.03 -4.98
N GLY A 203 -7.20 15.82 -5.06
CA GLY A 203 -8.51 15.56 -5.67
C GLY A 203 -8.56 15.67 -7.20
N PRO A 204 -9.77 15.54 -7.80
CA PRO A 204 -9.97 15.43 -9.25
C PRO A 204 -9.43 16.61 -10.08
N GLY A 205 -9.42 17.82 -9.52
CA GLY A 205 -8.91 19.01 -10.20
C GLY A 205 -7.41 18.95 -10.47
N CYS A 206 -6.63 18.34 -9.58
CA CYS A 206 -5.19 18.16 -9.79
C CYS A 206 -4.91 17.13 -10.88
N HIS A 207 -5.69 16.04 -10.93
CA HIS A 207 -5.60 15.04 -12.00
C HIS A 207 -5.90 15.66 -13.37
N SER A 208 -7.03 16.36 -13.48
CA SER A 208 -7.43 17.01 -14.75
C SER A 208 -6.34 17.95 -15.24
N LYS A 209 -5.79 18.79 -14.36
CA LYS A 209 -4.71 19.72 -14.72
C LYS A 209 -3.40 19.03 -15.11
N PHE A 210 -3.06 17.92 -14.45
CA PHE A 210 -1.89 17.11 -14.83
C PHE A 210 -2.03 16.51 -16.23
N HIS A 211 -3.24 16.01 -16.56
CA HIS A 211 -3.57 15.53 -17.91
C HIS A 211 -3.53 16.65 -18.96
N GLU A 212 -4.15 17.79 -18.70
CA GLU A 212 -4.15 18.97 -19.59
C GLU A 212 -2.73 19.47 -19.89
N ALA A 213 -1.81 19.35 -18.92
CA ALA A 213 -0.41 19.72 -19.09
C ALA A 213 0.38 18.73 -19.97
N GLY A 214 -0.19 17.58 -20.33
CA GLY A 214 0.50 16.53 -21.10
C GLY A 214 1.70 15.95 -20.36
N ALA A 215 1.71 16.01 -19.02
CA ALA A 215 2.87 15.68 -18.20
C ALA A 215 3.17 14.18 -18.11
N LEU A 216 2.18 13.32 -18.40
CA LEU A 216 2.31 11.87 -18.32
C LEU A 216 3.33 11.33 -19.34
N GLU A 217 3.25 11.76 -20.59
CA GLU A 217 4.08 11.23 -21.69
C GLU A 217 5.59 11.46 -21.48
N PRO A 218 6.07 12.67 -21.11
CA PRO A 218 7.48 12.87 -20.77
C PRO A 218 7.96 12.00 -19.60
N LEU A 219 7.11 11.76 -18.60
CA LEU A 219 7.45 10.91 -17.46
C LEU A 219 7.55 9.43 -17.87
N ILE A 220 6.61 8.95 -18.68
CA ILE A 220 6.63 7.60 -19.25
C ILE A 220 7.89 7.41 -20.10
N ALA A 221 8.14 8.32 -21.05
CA ALA A 221 9.31 8.25 -21.91
C ALA A 221 10.60 8.14 -21.09
N ARG A 222 10.74 8.99 -20.06
CA ARG A 222 11.89 8.98 -19.16
C ARG A 222 11.99 7.67 -18.38
N PHE A 223 10.89 7.21 -17.78
CA PHE A 223 10.84 5.95 -17.05
C PHE A 223 11.28 4.78 -17.93
N LEU A 224 10.76 4.69 -19.16
CA LEU A 224 11.10 3.62 -20.11
C LEU A 224 12.55 3.66 -20.59
N THR A 225 13.12 4.86 -20.80
CA THR A 225 14.53 5.00 -21.22
C THR A 225 15.55 4.83 -20.08
N THR A 226 15.15 4.97 -18.83
CA THR A 226 16.07 4.86 -17.68
C THR A 226 16.32 3.40 -17.34
N GLU A 227 17.54 2.91 -17.47
CA GLU A 227 17.89 1.59 -16.95
C GLU A 227 18.00 1.65 -15.42
N PHE A 228 17.29 0.76 -14.73
CA PHE A 228 17.34 0.67 -13.27
C PHE A 228 18.05 -0.62 -12.88
N SER A 229 19.24 -0.50 -12.28
CA SER A 229 19.91 -1.64 -11.65
C SER A 229 19.25 -1.98 -10.32
N LEU A 230 19.49 -3.17 -9.77
CA LEU A 230 19.02 -3.49 -8.40
C LEU A 230 19.49 -2.45 -7.38
N ASP A 231 20.74 -1.97 -7.46
CA ASP A 231 21.24 -0.96 -6.52
C ASP A 231 20.47 0.36 -6.64
N ASP A 232 20.00 0.73 -7.84
CA ASP A 232 19.15 1.91 -8.03
C ASP A 232 17.76 1.73 -7.39
N LEU A 233 17.19 0.51 -7.49
CA LEU A 233 15.90 0.16 -6.90
C LEU A 233 15.95 0.07 -5.37
N LEU A 234 17.14 -0.20 -4.82
CA LEU A 234 17.40 -0.30 -3.38
C LEU A 234 17.99 0.99 -2.80
N LEU A 235 18.00 2.09 -3.55
CA LEU A 235 18.34 3.39 -2.98
C LEU A 235 17.30 3.78 -1.92
N PRO A 236 17.73 4.50 -0.86
CA PRO A 236 16.82 5.11 0.09
C PRO A 236 15.76 5.94 -0.62
N ARG A 237 14.56 6.00 -0.03
CA ARG A 237 13.39 6.67 -0.61
C ARG A 237 13.68 8.11 -1.06
N ASP A 238 14.56 8.86 -0.39
CA ASP A 238 14.91 10.24 -0.76
C ASP A 238 15.94 10.36 -1.89
N ARG A 239 16.29 9.25 -2.55
CA ARG A 239 17.16 9.20 -3.73
C ARG A 239 16.61 8.29 -4.83
N ASN A 240 15.60 7.48 -4.51
CA ASN A 240 15.06 6.47 -5.38
C ASN A 240 14.12 7.07 -6.43
N LEU A 241 14.67 7.44 -7.59
CA LEU A 241 13.93 8.03 -8.69
C LEU A 241 12.83 7.10 -9.22
N ALA A 242 13.12 5.79 -9.31
CA ALA A 242 12.17 4.78 -9.78
C ALA A 242 10.95 4.72 -8.87
N ALA A 243 11.17 4.62 -7.56
CA ALA A 243 10.11 4.58 -6.56
C ALA A 243 9.16 5.79 -6.67
N TRP A 244 9.69 7.00 -6.85
CA TRP A 244 8.83 8.19 -6.98
C TRP A 244 8.10 8.28 -8.32
N MET A 245 8.70 7.85 -9.43
CA MET A 245 7.98 7.72 -10.70
C MET A 245 6.80 6.74 -10.57
N LEU A 246 7.03 5.60 -9.94
CA LEU A 246 5.98 4.60 -9.70
C LEU A 246 4.90 5.12 -8.76
N LYS A 247 5.25 5.88 -7.71
CA LYS A 247 4.25 6.54 -6.84
C LYS A 247 3.39 7.54 -7.60
N VAL A 248 3.97 8.29 -8.54
CA VAL A 248 3.18 9.17 -9.42
C VAL A 248 2.22 8.35 -10.28
N PHE A 249 2.68 7.24 -10.89
CA PHE A 249 1.80 6.36 -11.67
C PHE A 249 0.69 5.74 -10.81
N GLY A 250 1.01 5.25 -9.61
CA GLY A 250 0.03 4.72 -8.66
C GLY A 250 -1.03 5.75 -8.28
N ALA A 251 -0.60 6.98 -8.00
CA ALA A 251 -1.49 8.09 -7.67
C ALA A 251 -2.44 8.48 -8.81
N LEU A 252 -2.02 8.32 -10.08
CA LEU A 252 -2.86 8.57 -11.25
C LEU A 252 -3.91 7.47 -11.48
N VAL A 253 -3.55 6.20 -11.19
CA VAL A 253 -4.44 5.05 -11.41
C VAL A 253 -5.49 4.94 -10.30
N LEU A 254 -5.10 5.12 -9.05
CA LEU A 254 -6.01 5.04 -7.90
C LEU A 254 -5.61 6.07 -6.82
N PRO A 255 -6.23 7.26 -6.80
CA PRO A 255 -5.91 8.27 -5.80
C PRO A 255 -6.35 7.81 -4.39
N SER A 256 -5.50 8.04 -3.38
CA SER A 256 -5.76 7.69 -1.97
C SER A 256 -7.07 8.25 -1.40
N SER A 257 -7.53 9.40 -1.92
CA SER A 257 -8.84 9.98 -1.57
C SER A 257 -10.03 9.08 -1.92
N VAL A 258 -9.89 8.21 -2.93
CA VAL A 258 -10.93 7.24 -3.35
C VAL A 258 -11.02 6.09 -2.34
N MET A 259 -9.89 5.59 -1.83
CA MET A 259 -9.89 4.58 -0.75
C MET A 259 -10.61 5.09 0.51
N ARG A 260 -10.41 6.36 0.88
CA ARG A 260 -11.02 6.95 2.08
C ARG A 260 -12.53 7.15 1.99
N THR A 261 -13.10 7.30 0.81
CA THR A 261 -14.56 7.41 0.66
C THR A 261 -15.27 6.07 0.87
N VAL A 262 -14.58 4.95 0.67
CA VAL A 262 -15.09 3.59 0.94
C VAL A 262 -15.16 3.29 2.45
N VAL A 263 -14.31 3.92 3.27
CA VAL A 263 -14.25 3.71 4.74
C VAL A 263 -15.47 4.25 5.50
N ASN A 264 -16.38 5.00 4.85
CA ASN A 264 -17.63 5.48 5.47
C ASN A 264 -18.85 4.61 5.13
N GLY A 265 -18.66 3.32 4.83
CA GLY A 265 -19.73 2.32 4.77
C GLY A 265 -20.70 2.39 3.59
N GLN A 266 -20.54 3.32 2.66
CA GLN A 266 -21.20 3.28 1.37
C GLN A 266 -20.15 3.19 0.26
N ALA A 267 -20.06 2.02 -0.37
CA ALA A 267 -19.39 1.86 -1.65
C ALA A 267 -20.15 2.72 -2.67
N LEU A 268 -19.77 3.99 -2.81
CA LEU A 268 -20.17 4.78 -3.96
C LEU A 268 -19.67 4.03 -5.21
N PRO A 269 -20.48 3.92 -6.27
CA PRO A 269 -20.03 3.30 -7.51
C PRO A 269 -18.73 3.97 -7.91
N GLU A 270 -17.66 3.17 -7.98
CA GLU A 270 -16.29 3.60 -8.28
C GLU A 270 -16.29 4.37 -9.61
N GLN A 271 -16.52 5.68 -9.55
CA GLN A 271 -16.22 6.52 -10.69
C GLN A 271 -14.71 6.76 -10.62
N PRO A 272 -13.94 6.20 -11.57
CA PRO A 272 -12.51 6.45 -11.61
C PRO A 272 -12.28 7.96 -11.67
N ALA A 273 -11.19 8.43 -11.06
CA ALA A 273 -10.84 9.84 -11.14
C ALA A 273 -10.81 10.29 -12.61
N PRO A 274 -11.23 11.53 -12.92
CA PRO A 274 -11.14 12.06 -14.29
C PRO A 274 -9.73 11.87 -14.84
N GLY A 275 -9.62 11.20 -16.00
CA GLY A 275 -8.34 10.89 -16.63
C GLY A 275 -7.69 9.57 -16.21
N ALA A 276 -8.09 8.93 -15.11
CA ALA A 276 -7.46 7.69 -14.64
C ALA A 276 -7.57 6.55 -15.68
N ALA A 277 -8.70 6.42 -16.37
CA ALA A 277 -8.84 5.43 -17.44
C ALA A 277 -7.86 5.67 -18.61
N GLU A 278 -7.70 6.92 -19.02
CA GLU A 278 -6.76 7.33 -20.07
C GLU A 278 -5.30 7.16 -19.63
N ALA A 279 -4.99 7.48 -18.36
CA ALA A 279 -3.67 7.23 -17.78
C ALA A 279 -3.33 5.74 -17.80
N ILE A 280 -4.27 4.88 -17.36
CA ILE A 280 -4.09 3.43 -17.37
C ILE A 280 -3.80 2.93 -18.79
N GLU A 281 -4.64 3.31 -19.76
CA GLU A 281 -4.47 2.93 -21.16
C GLU A 281 -3.11 3.37 -21.70
N THR A 282 -2.71 4.63 -21.44
CA THR A 282 -1.41 5.15 -21.85
C THR A 282 -0.24 4.37 -21.22
N LEU A 283 -0.34 3.98 -19.94
CA LEU A 283 0.70 3.20 -19.25
C LEU A 283 0.87 1.80 -19.88
N PHE A 284 -0.23 1.15 -20.28
CA PHE A 284 -0.19 -0.12 -21.01
C PHE A 284 0.39 0.05 -22.42
N GLU A 285 -0.19 0.95 -23.23
CA GLU A 285 0.22 1.14 -24.63
C GLU A 285 1.70 1.49 -24.79
N ARG A 286 2.26 2.21 -23.82
CA ARG A 286 3.67 2.60 -23.81
C ARG A 286 4.60 1.54 -23.22
N GLY A 287 4.08 0.44 -22.66
CA GLY A 287 4.86 -0.67 -22.11
C GLY A 287 5.43 -0.39 -20.72
N VAL A 288 4.84 0.53 -19.94
CA VAL A 288 5.25 0.78 -18.55
C VAL A 288 5.01 -0.44 -17.68
N VAL A 289 3.89 -1.12 -17.87
CA VAL A 289 3.51 -2.29 -17.07
C VAL A 289 4.48 -3.45 -17.29
N ARG A 290 4.91 -3.69 -18.54
CA ARG A 290 5.98 -4.65 -18.85
C ARG A 290 7.26 -4.33 -18.09
N LYS A 291 7.69 -3.06 -18.12
CA LYS A 291 8.91 -2.64 -17.42
C LYS A 291 8.82 -2.78 -15.91
N ILE A 292 7.64 -2.51 -15.32
CA ILE A 292 7.38 -2.73 -13.89
C ILE A 292 7.54 -4.22 -13.54
N LEU A 293 7.02 -5.12 -14.38
CA LEU A 293 7.19 -6.56 -14.19
C LEU A 293 8.64 -7.00 -14.37
N ASP A 294 9.37 -6.45 -15.35
CA ASP A 294 10.80 -6.76 -15.52
C ASP A 294 11.60 -6.34 -14.27
N MET A 295 11.28 -5.18 -13.69
CA MET A 295 11.87 -4.71 -12.42
C MET A 295 11.51 -5.64 -11.25
N LEU A 296 10.24 -6.05 -11.15
CA LEU A 296 9.77 -6.98 -10.11
C LEU A 296 10.47 -8.34 -10.24
N ALA A 297 10.52 -8.91 -11.45
CA ALA A 297 11.21 -10.16 -11.73
C ALA A 297 12.71 -10.07 -11.39
N HIS A 298 13.35 -8.95 -11.73
CA HIS A 298 14.76 -8.71 -11.38
C HIS A 298 14.97 -8.65 -9.86
N MET A 299 14.06 -7.99 -9.12
CA MET A 299 14.10 -7.94 -7.66
C MET A 299 13.89 -9.32 -7.04
N VAL A 300 12.86 -10.06 -7.48
CA VAL A 300 12.54 -11.42 -7.03
C VAL A 300 13.72 -12.37 -7.25
N ALA A 301 14.31 -12.35 -8.44
CA ALA A 301 15.44 -13.20 -8.79
C ALA A 301 16.70 -12.95 -7.95
N ARG A 302 16.78 -11.79 -7.29
CA ARG A 302 17.92 -11.37 -6.47
C ARG A 302 17.58 -11.17 -5.00
N ALA A 303 16.40 -11.61 -4.56
CA ALA A 303 15.96 -11.42 -3.18
C ALA A 303 16.93 -12.05 -2.16
N ASP A 304 17.55 -13.19 -2.51
CA ASP A 304 18.55 -13.86 -1.68
C ASP A 304 19.91 -13.12 -1.62
N ASP A 305 20.20 -12.24 -2.60
CA ASP A 305 21.42 -11.41 -2.61
C ASP A 305 21.28 -10.20 -1.67
N VAL A 306 20.06 -9.82 -1.31
CA VAL A 306 19.80 -8.64 -0.48
C VAL A 306 20.22 -8.94 0.95
N ARG A 307 21.20 -8.17 1.43
CA ARG A 307 21.65 -8.28 2.81
C ARG A 307 20.47 -8.00 3.75
N ARG A 308 20.40 -8.80 4.82
CA ARG A 308 19.42 -8.69 5.91
C ARG A 308 19.74 -7.51 6.83
N ASP A 309 19.87 -6.33 6.25
CA ASP A 309 20.17 -5.04 6.89
C ASP A 309 19.18 -3.96 6.39
N VAL A 310 19.58 -2.69 6.40
CA VAL A 310 18.77 -1.56 5.90
C VAL A 310 18.30 -1.78 4.46
N ARG A 311 19.06 -2.49 3.62
CA ARG A 311 18.67 -2.79 2.24
C ARG A 311 17.43 -3.67 2.14
N LEU A 312 17.13 -4.49 3.15
CA LEU A 312 15.90 -5.29 3.17
C LEU A 312 14.67 -4.40 3.31
N ILE A 313 14.76 -3.32 4.11
CA ILE A 313 13.65 -2.38 4.29
C ILE A 313 13.36 -1.65 2.97
N ASP A 314 14.40 -1.17 2.29
CA ASP A 314 14.25 -0.51 0.97
C ASP A 314 13.74 -1.49 -0.09
N PHE A 315 14.18 -2.75 -0.04
CA PHE A 315 13.65 -3.82 -0.89
C PHE A 315 12.15 -4.03 -0.68
N CYS A 316 11.69 -4.18 0.57
CA CYS A 316 10.28 -4.38 0.90
C CYS A 316 9.42 -3.17 0.48
N LYS A 317 9.89 -1.94 0.73
CA LYS A 317 9.19 -0.72 0.31
C LYS A 317 9.09 -0.59 -1.21
N MET A 318 10.12 -1.02 -1.94
CA MET A 318 10.08 -1.02 -3.39
C MET A 318 9.13 -2.10 -3.92
N LEU A 319 9.06 -3.29 -3.28
CA LEU A 319 8.05 -4.30 -3.59
C LEU A 319 6.64 -3.78 -3.36
N GLU A 320 6.40 -3.12 -2.22
CA GLU A 320 5.12 -2.48 -1.90
C GLU A 320 4.71 -1.53 -3.02
N ILE A 321 5.60 -0.62 -3.43
CA ILE A 321 5.31 0.35 -4.49
C ILE A 321 4.99 -0.33 -5.83
N LEU A 322 5.80 -1.31 -6.26
CA LEU A 322 5.58 -2.03 -7.52
C LEU A 322 4.23 -2.76 -7.49
N THR A 323 3.97 -3.49 -6.41
CA THR A 323 2.76 -4.29 -6.27
C THR A 323 1.53 -3.41 -6.13
N THR A 324 1.56 -2.32 -5.37
CA THR A 324 0.45 -1.36 -5.29
C THR A 324 0.08 -0.82 -6.68
N VAL A 325 1.07 -0.44 -7.50
CA VAL A 325 0.81 0.04 -8.87
C VAL A 325 0.18 -1.06 -9.73
N LEU A 326 0.70 -2.30 -9.67
CA LEU A 326 0.13 -3.45 -10.39
C LEU A 326 -1.29 -3.79 -9.91
N GLY A 327 -1.52 -3.76 -8.61
CA GLY A 327 -2.82 -3.98 -7.99
C GLY A 327 -3.84 -2.96 -8.49
N ASN A 328 -3.46 -1.69 -8.54
CA ASN A 328 -4.31 -0.61 -9.06
C ASN A 328 -4.58 -0.78 -10.57
N LEU A 329 -3.57 -1.12 -11.36
CA LEU A 329 -3.71 -1.36 -12.80
C LEU A 329 -4.60 -2.58 -13.11
N SER A 330 -4.54 -3.62 -12.27
CA SER A 330 -5.34 -4.85 -12.44
C SER A 330 -6.84 -4.66 -12.23
N ASN A 331 -7.28 -3.50 -11.73
CA ASN A 331 -8.71 -3.13 -11.72
C ASN A 331 -9.28 -3.01 -13.15
N LYS A 332 -8.45 -2.85 -14.18
CA LYS A 332 -8.84 -2.91 -15.60
C LYS A 332 -8.56 -4.29 -16.18
N GLU A 333 -9.29 -5.28 -15.68
CA GLU A 333 -9.07 -6.72 -15.89
C GLU A 333 -8.76 -7.11 -17.35
N ALA A 334 -9.53 -6.62 -18.32
CA ALA A 334 -9.36 -7.03 -19.72
C ALA A 334 -7.98 -6.66 -20.30
N MET A 335 -7.56 -5.40 -20.16
CA MET A 335 -6.27 -4.93 -20.68
C MET A 335 -5.10 -5.49 -19.89
N PHE A 336 -5.26 -5.58 -18.57
CA PHE A 336 -4.20 -6.05 -17.69
C PHE A 336 -3.79 -7.48 -18.02
N PHE A 337 -4.72 -8.42 -18.19
CA PHE A 337 -4.32 -9.81 -18.43
C PHE A 337 -3.83 -10.09 -19.86
N ASP A 338 -4.25 -9.32 -20.86
CA ASP A 338 -3.80 -9.50 -22.25
C ASP A 338 -2.31 -9.17 -22.41
N GLU A 339 -1.81 -8.15 -21.70
CA GLU A 339 -0.41 -7.74 -21.81
C GLU A 339 0.53 -8.58 -20.93
N LEU A 340 0.05 -9.06 -19.77
CA LEU A 340 0.92 -9.70 -18.78
C LEU A 340 1.06 -11.20 -18.95
N ARG A 341 0.00 -11.88 -19.41
CA ARG A 341 0.01 -13.34 -19.60
C ARG A 341 1.16 -13.85 -20.48
N PRO A 342 1.57 -13.16 -21.56
CA PRO A 342 2.69 -13.61 -22.39
C PRO A 342 4.06 -13.45 -21.71
N LEU A 343 4.16 -12.75 -20.58
CA LEU A 343 5.44 -12.47 -19.95
C LEU A 343 5.89 -13.68 -19.12
N PRO A 344 7.10 -14.22 -19.38
CA PRO A 344 7.54 -15.49 -18.80
C PRO A 344 7.67 -15.44 -17.27
N ASP A 345 7.99 -14.26 -16.73
CA ASP A 345 8.28 -14.08 -15.31
C ASP A 345 7.07 -13.59 -14.49
N PHE A 346 5.91 -13.39 -15.12
CA PHE A 346 4.72 -12.89 -14.42
C PHE A 346 4.24 -13.88 -13.36
N ALA A 347 4.04 -15.15 -13.75
CA ALA A 347 3.58 -16.19 -12.85
C ALA A 347 4.59 -16.46 -11.72
N SER A 348 5.88 -16.56 -12.05
CA SER A 348 6.93 -16.80 -11.05
C SER A 348 7.06 -15.64 -10.05
N SER A 349 6.93 -14.39 -10.51
CA SER A 349 6.95 -13.21 -9.63
C SER A 349 5.77 -13.20 -8.65
N LEU A 350 4.55 -13.47 -9.13
CA LEU A 350 3.37 -13.55 -8.25
C LEU A 350 3.46 -14.72 -7.27
N THR A 351 3.89 -15.90 -7.74
CA THR A 351 4.16 -17.06 -6.88
C THR A 351 5.17 -16.71 -5.79
N TRP A 352 6.25 -16.01 -6.13
CA TRP A 352 7.26 -15.60 -5.15
C TRP A 352 6.68 -14.65 -4.10
N LEU A 353 5.95 -13.61 -4.52
CA LEU A 353 5.32 -12.65 -3.61
C LEU A 353 4.33 -13.33 -2.65
N ILE A 354 3.55 -14.29 -3.15
CA ILE A 354 2.61 -15.05 -2.31
C ILE A 354 3.35 -15.96 -1.34
N THR A 355 4.43 -16.62 -1.76
CA THR A 355 5.17 -17.57 -0.91
C THR A 355 6.14 -16.90 0.07
N HIS A 356 6.50 -15.64 -0.20
CA HIS A 356 7.42 -14.82 0.60
C HIS A 356 6.71 -13.58 1.16
N TRP A 357 5.40 -13.68 1.46
CA TRP A 357 4.59 -12.59 2.00
C TRP A 357 5.14 -12.03 3.32
N ASN A 358 5.99 -12.78 4.02
CA ASN A 358 6.70 -12.35 5.22
C ASN A 358 7.81 -11.31 4.95
N TYR A 359 8.18 -11.05 3.69
CA TYR A 359 9.00 -9.88 3.34
C TYR A 359 8.18 -8.60 3.44
N ASP A 360 7.01 -8.58 2.82
CA ASP A 360 6.08 -7.47 2.85
C ASP A 360 4.63 -7.98 2.72
N LEU A 361 3.86 -7.81 3.79
CA LEU A 361 2.49 -8.31 3.90
C LEU A 361 1.60 -7.72 2.80
N HIS A 362 1.76 -6.42 2.52
CA HIS A 362 0.96 -5.71 1.52
C HIS A 362 1.19 -6.24 0.10
N SER A 363 2.45 -6.48 -0.25
CA SER A 363 2.84 -7.06 -1.55
C SER A 363 2.28 -8.47 -1.73
N GLY A 364 2.35 -9.31 -0.67
CA GLY A 364 1.76 -10.64 -0.66
C GLY A 364 0.25 -10.60 -0.90
N LEU A 365 -0.46 -9.74 -0.17
CA LEU A 365 -1.90 -9.56 -0.36
C LEU A 365 -2.26 -9.05 -1.75
N THR A 366 -1.49 -8.09 -2.27
CA THR A 366 -1.73 -7.53 -3.59
C THR A 366 -1.57 -8.60 -4.68
N ALA A 367 -0.56 -9.47 -4.55
CA ALA A 367 -0.40 -10.63 -5.42
C ALA A 367 -1.58 -11.62 -5.30
N ILE A 368 -2.05 -11.92 -4.08
CA ILE A 368 -3.24 -12.76 -3.84
C ILE A 368 -4.48 -12.15 -4.53
N ASN A 369 -4.68 -10.84 -4.40
CA ASN A 369 -5.81 -10.14 -5.01
C ASN A 369 -5.75 -10.16 -6.55
N ILE A 370 -4.57 -9.99 -7.15
CA ILE A 370 -4.39 -10.10 -8.60
C ILE A 370 -4.78 -11.50 -9.08
N VAL A 371 -4.28 -12.56 -8.43
CA VAL A 371 -4.62 -13.94 -8.78
C VAL A 371 -6.11 -14.22 -8.55
N ASN A 372 -6.70 -13.69 -7.48
CA ASN A 372 -8.13 -13.84 -7.23
C ASN A 372 -8.97 -13.22 -8.36
N ARG A 373 -8.62 -12.00 -8.80
CA ARG A 373 -9.28 -11.35 -9.94
C ARG A 373 -9.21 -12.21 -11.18
N MET A 374 -8.05 -12.77 -11.50
CA MET A 374 -7.87 -13.72 -12.62
C MET A 374 -8.80 -14.95 -12.53
N LEU A 375 -9.04 -15.47 -11.33
CA LEU A 375 -9.96 -16.61 -11.14
C LEU A 375 -11.43 -16.20 -11.39
N THR A 376 -11.77 -14.94 -11.12
CA THR A 376 -13.13 -14.39 -11.19
C THR A 376 -13.49 -13.68 -12.49
N THR A 377 -12.54 -13.32 -13.38
CA THR A 377 -12.80 -12.52 -14.61
C THR A 377 -13.75 -13.17 -15.63
N GLY A 378 -14.17 -14.43 -15.43
CA GLY A 378 -14.99 -15.19 -16.36
C GLY A 378 -14.25 -15.61 -17.64
N ARG A 379 -13.01 -15.14 -17.85
CA ARG A 379 -12.17 -15.50 -19.00
C ARG A 379 -11.41 -16.79 -18.70
N SER A 380 -11.55 -17.78 -19.58
CA SER A 380 -10.90 -19.09 -19.41
C SER A 380 -9.37 -19.01 -19.39
N GLU A 381 -8.79 -18.09 -20.15
CA GLU A 381 -7.34 -17.91 -20.25
C GLU A 381 -6.74 -17.34 -18.95
N ASP A 382 -7.43 -16.37 -18.33
CA ASP A 382 -7.02 -15.78 -17.04
C ASP A 382 -7.12 -16.83 -15.94
N ARG A 383 -8.24 -17.57 -15.90
CA ARG A 383 -8.43 -18.67 -14.97
C ARG A 383 -7.37 -19.75 -15.13
N ALA A 384 -6.98 -20.08 -16.37
CA ALA A 384 -5.92 -21.06 -16.62
C ALA A 384 -4.57 -20.58 -16.07
N ALA A 385 -4.19 -19.32 -16.33
CA ALA A 385 -2.95 -18.73 -15.81
C ALA A 385 -2.95 -18.63 -14.27
N ALA A 386 -4.07 -18.24 -13.67
CA ALA A 386 -4.21 -18.23 -12.21
C ALA A 386 -4.13 -19.62 -11.61
N SER A 387 -4.77 -20.61 -12.26
CA SER A 387 -4.71 -22.00 -11.82
C SER A 387 -3.27 -22.53 -11.85
N GLU A 388 -2.47 -22.12 -12.84
CA GLU A 388 -1.05 -22.47 -12.89
C GLU A 388 -0.27 -21.88 -11.71
N ILE A 389 -0.53 -20.63 -11.35
CA ILE A 389 0.07 -19.99 -10.16
C ILE A 389 -0.35 -20.72 -8.87
N VAL A 390 -1.64 -21.01 -8.72
CA VAL A 390 -2.20 -21.69 -7.53
C VAL A 390 -1.63 -23.10 -7.35
N ARG A 391 -1.33 -23.79 -8.46
CA ARG A 391 -0.74 -25.14 -8.44
C ARG A 391 0.76 -25.15 -8.10
N GLN A 392 1.45 -24.02 -8.12
CA GLN A 392 2.85 -23.97 -7.72
C GLN A 392 3.03 -24.40 -6.27
N GLU A 393 4.13 -25.11 -6.00
CA GLU A 393 4.43 -25.65 -4.68
C GLU A 393 4.45 -24.54 -3.62
N GLY A 394 3.79 -24.78 -2.48
CA GLY A 394 3.79 -23.85 -1.35
C GLY A 394 2.79 -22.69 -1.44
N VAL A 395 2.22 -22.37 -2.61
CA VAL A 395 1.29 -21.23 -2.77
C VAL A 395 0.06 -21.37 -1.86
N LEU A 396 -0.68 -22.47 -1.95
CA LEU A 396 -1.87 -22.68 -1.11
C LEU A 396 -1.53 -22.67 0.39
N LYS A 397 -0.37 -23.24 0.77
CA LYS A 397 0.12 -23.21 2.14
C LYS A 397 0.39 -21.78 2.61
N ALA A 398 1.06 -20.98 1.78
CA ALA A 398 1.39 -19.60 2.09
C ALA A 398 0.13 -18.73 2.23
N VAL A 399 -0.87 -18.90 1.35
CA VAL A 399 -2.17 -18.22 1.48
C VAL A 399 -2.88 -18.67 2.77
N ALA A 400 -2.85 -19.96 3.10
CA ALA A 400 -3.44 -20.46 4.35
C ALA A 400 -2.76 -19.88 5.60
N GLU A 401 -1.43 -19.76 5.59
CA GLU A 401 -0.65 -19.11 6.65
C GLU A 401 -0.95 -17.61 6.71
N TYR A 402 -1.06 -16.93 5.57
CA TYR A 402 -1.47 -15.53 5.49
C TYR A 402 -2.84 -15.33 6.15
N VAL A 403 -3.86 -16.10 5.78
CA VAL A 403 -5.23 -15.99 6.35
C VAL A 403 -5.28 -16.32 7.86
N ASN A 404 -4.31 -17.07 8.39
CA ASN A 404 -4.24 -17.38 9.81
C ASN A 404 -3.46 -16.35 10.63
N ASN A 405 -2.49 -15.66 10.03
CA ASN A 405 -1.57 -14.77 10.73
C ASN A 405 -1.78 -13.29 10.39
N ALA A 406 -2.58 -12.97 9.36
CA ALA A 406 -2.87 -11.59 9.00
C ALA A 406 -3.49 -10.86 10.20
N PRO A 407 -2.90 -9.74 10.65
CA PRO A 407 -3.42 -8.98 11.77
C PRO A 407 -4.85 -8.54 11.48
N GLU A 408 -5.78 -8.89 12.37
CA GLU A 408 -7.20 -8.59 12.15
C GLU A 408 -7.46 -7.08 11.99
N GLU A 409 -6.60 -6.23 12.54
CA GLU A 409 -6.75 -4.77 12.53
C GLU A 409 -6.50 -4.14 11.16
N ASP A 410 -5.60 -4.70 10.34
CA ASP A 410 -5.18 -4.09 9.07
C ASP A 410 -6.20 -4.22 7.94
N PHE A 411 -7.17 -5.14 8.07
CA PHE A 411 -8.15 -5.46 7.02
C PHE A 411 -9.60 -5.20 7.41
N ALA A 412 -9.84 -4.61 8.58
CA ALA A 412 -11.18 -4.29 9.05
C ALA A 412 -11.81 -3.19 8.19
N ILE A 413 -12.73 -3.56 7.29
CA ILE A 413 -13.59 -2.57 6.63
C ILE A 413 -14.73 -2.22 7.59
N GLU A 414 -14.77 -0.99 8.07
CA GLU A 414 -15.85 -0.49 8.90
C GLU A 414 -16.99 0.06 8.02
N PHE A 415 -18.21 -0.41 8.25
CA PHE A 415 -19.41 0.12 7.57
C PHE A 415 -20.24 0.98 8.55
N GLY A 416 -20.35 2.30 8.29
CA GLY A 416 -21.35 3.21 8.87
C GLY A 416 -22.58 3.35 7.97
N ASP A 417 -23.80 3.67 8.41
CA ASP A 417 -24.25 4.40 9.60
C ASP A 417 -25.40 3.65 10.30
N SER A 418 -25.44 3.69 11.64
CA SER A 418 -26.53 3.27 12.55
C SER A 418 -26.61 1.81 13.07
N GLY A 419 -25.66 0.93 12.72
CA GLY A 419 -25.57 -0.42 13.29
C GLY A 419 -24.22 -0.70 13.97
N PRO A 420 -24.10 -1.78 14.79
CA PRO A 420 -22.79 -2.26 15.22
C PRO A 420 -21.95 -2.56 13.98
N VAL A 421 -20.76 -1.98 13.91
CA VAL A 421 -19.82 -2.14 12.80
C VAL A 421 -19.57 -3.64 12.58
N GLN A 422 -20.07 -4.16 11.46
CA GLN A 422 -19.81 -5.55 11.09
C GLN A 422 -18.46 -5.59 10.37
N LYS A 423 -17.42 -5.95 11.11
CA LYS A 423 -16.08 -6.20 10.57
C LYS A 423 -16.17 -7.37 9.57
N TYR A 424 -15.98 -7.07 8.30
CA TYR A 424 -15.93 -8.08 7.24
C TYR A 424 -14.46 -8.35 6.90
N ASP A 425 -14.02 -9.59 7.10
CA ASP A 425 -12.71 -10.07 6.68
C ASP A 425 -12.85 -10.72 5.28
N PRO A 426 -12.25 -10.15 4.21
CA PRO A 426 -12.31 -10.72 2.87
C PRO A 426 -11.37 -11.92 2.68
N LEU A 427 -10.42 -12.16 3.59
CA LEU A 427 -9.39 -13.18 3.42
C LEU A 427 -9.94 -14.61 3.30
N PRO A 428 -10.98 -15.01 4.06
CA PRO A 428 -11.65 -16.29 3.86
C PRO A 428 -12.17 -16.48 2.43
N ASP A 429 -12.82 -15.46 1.84
CA ASP A 429 -13.38 -15.57 0.48
C ASP A 429 -12.28 -15.70 -0.59
N LEU A 430 -11.17 -14.98 -0.43
CA LEU A 430 -9.99 -15.13 -1.28
C LEU A 430 -9.42 -16.55 -1.19
N PHE A 431 -9.27 -17.09 0.02
CA PHE A 431 -8.76 -18.44 0.24
C PHE A 431 -9.67 -19.52 -0.38
N ILE A 432 -10.99 -19.38 -0.23
CA ILE A 432 -11.95 -20.30 -0.86
C ILE A 432 -11.87 -20.25 -2.40
N SER A 433 -11.64 -19.07 -2.97
CA SER A 433 -11.48 -18.91 -4.42
C SER A 433 -10.25 -19.67 -4.94
N PHE A 434 -9.13 -19.63 -4.22
CA PHE A 434 -7.92 -20.39 -4.56
C PHE A 434 -8.15 -21.91 -4.50
N LEU A 435 -8.91 -22.39 -3.51
CA LEU A 435 -9.24 -23.81 -3.37
C LEU A 435 -10.29 -24.30 -4.38
N SER A 436 -10.94 -23.38 -5.10
CA SER A 436 -11.93 -23.71 -6.12
C SER A 436 -11.31 -24.03 -7.48
N VAL A 437 -9.98 -23.90 -7.63
CA VAL A 437 -9.23 -24.33 -8.81
C VAL A 437 -9.40 -25.84 -9.04
N GLU A 438 -9.62 -26.22 -10.30
CA GLU A 438 -9.74 -27.63 -10.72
C GLU A 438 -8.36 -28.32 -10.75
N ASP A 439 -8.34 -29.65 -10.63
CA ASP A 439 -7.12 -30.47 -10.75
C ASP A 439 -5.99 -30.06 -9.78
N LEU A 440 -6.31 -29.90 -8.49
CA LEU A 440 -5.29 -29.75 -7.46
C LEU A 440 -4.45 -31.03 -7.38
N GLN A 441 -3.12 -30.88 -7.40
CA GLN A 441 -2.20 -32.01 -7.34
C GLN A 441 -2.31 -32.74 -5.99
N PRO A 442 -2.10 -34.07 -5.95
CA PRO A 442 -1.96 -34.80 -4.69
C PRO A 442 -0.89 -34.15 -3.80
N GLY A 443 -1.25 -33.84 -2.55
CA GLY A 443 -0.35 -33.16 -1.60
C GLY A 443 -0.46 -31.64 -1.56
N ALA A 444 -1.22 -31.00 -2.48
CA ALA A 444 -1.47 -29.56 -2.46
C ALA A 444 -2.20 -29.10 -1.16
N LEU A 445 -3.04 -29.98 -0.61
CA LEU A 445 -3.79 -29.75 0.63
C LEU A 445 -2.95 -30.13 1.86
N THR A 446 -1.97 -29.30 2.17
CA THR A 446 -1.14 -29.46 3.38
C THR A 446 -1.98 -29.37 4.66
N PRO A 447 -1.50 -29.86 5.83
CA PRO A 447 -2.22 -29.73 7.09
C PRO A 447 -2.62 -28.29 7.45
N ALA A 448 -1.79 -27.30 7.09
CA ALA A 448 -2.11 -25.88 7.29
C ALA A 448 -3.32 -25.46 6.45
N VAL A 449 -3.35 -25.84 5.16
CA VAL A 449 -4.47 -25.55 4.24
C VAL A 449 -5.76 -26.19 4.75
N VAL A 450 -5.70 -27.46 5.15
CA VAL A 450 -6.86 -28.18 5.68
C VAL A 450 -7.35 -27.54 6.98
N SER A 451 -6.44 -27.20 7.90
CA SER A 451 -6.78 -26.54 9.17
C SER A 451 -7.44 -25.18 8.96
N THR A 452 -6.92 -24.35 8.05
CA THR A 452 -7.55 -23.06 7.69
C THR A 452 -8.94 -23.26 7.11
N LEU A 453 -9.11 -24.21 6.17
CA LEU A 453 -10.39 -24.51 5.55
C LEU A 453 -11.43 -24.96 6.59
N VAL A 454 -11.01 -25.81 7.52
CA VAL A 454 -11.80 -26.28 8.66
C VAL A 454 -12.22 -25.13 9.56
N ARG A 455 -11.27 -24.25 9.92
CA ARG A 455 -11.50 -23.07 10.76
C ARG A 455 -12.54 -22.15 10.11
N ILE A 456 -12.43 -21.91 8.81
CA ILE A 456 -13.41 -21.11 8.06
C ILE A 456 -14.78 -21.79 8.07
N ALA A 457 -14.86 -23.09 7.77
CA ALA A 457 -16.13 -23.82 7.73
C ALA A 457 -16.87 -23.84 9.10
N ALA A 458 -16.13 -23.94 10.20
CA ALA A 458 -16.70 -24.06 11.56
C ALA A 458 -16.82 -22.73 12.32
N GLY A 459 -15.94 -21.76 12.05
CA GLY A 459 -15.79 -20.54 12.84
C GLY A 459 -16.88 -19.50 12.59
N PRO A 460 -17.20 -18.62 13.55
CA PRO A 460 -18.15 -17.53 13.37
C PRO A 460 -17.58 -16.33 12.59
N GLY A 461 -16.27 -16.29 12.34
CA GLY A 461 -15.57 -15.14 11.74
C GLY A 461 -15.78 -14.94 10.23
N ALA A 462 -16.31 -15.93 9.52
CA ALA A 462 -16.58 -15.85 8.08
C ALA A 462 -18.08 -15.72 7.78
N ALA A 463 -18.41 -15.06 6.67
CA ALA A 463 -19.81 -14.92 6.22
C ALA A 463 -20.45 -16.29 5.99
N ALA A 464 -21.76 -16.41 6.24
CA ALA A 464 -22.47 -17.70 6.18
C ALA A 464 -22.31 -18.40 4.80
N ALA A 465 -22.27 -17.64 3.71
CA ALA A 465 -22.01 -18.16 2.37
C ALA A 465 -20.62 -18.78 2.25
N THR A 466 -19.58 -18.07 2.69
CA THR A 466 -18.19 -18.54 2.72
C THR A 466 -18.02 -19.81 3.54
N ARG A 467 -18.68 -19.89 4.71
CA ARG A 467 -18.66 -21.10 5.56
C ARG A 467 -19.29 -22.29 4.87
N SER A 468 -20.41 -22.09 4.16
CA SER A 468 -21.05 -23.13 3.37
C SER A 468 -20.12 -23.63 2.25
N GLN A 469 -19.52 -22.70 1.50
CA GLN A 469 -18.57 -23.04 0.42
C GLN A 469 -17.35 -23.80 0.96
N ALA A 470 -16.78 -23.36 2.08
CA ALA A 470 -15.69 -24.05 2.76
C ALA A 470 -16.06 -25.49 3.15
N ALA A 471 -17.27 -25.68 3.70
CA ALA A 471 -17.77 -27.00 4.06
C ALA A 471 -18.00 -27.91 2.83
N ASP A 472 -18.41 -27.34 1.70
CA ASP A 472 -18.59 -28.07 0.45
C ASP A 472 -17.27 -28.49 -0.18
N LEU A 473 -16.27 -27.59 -0.20
CA LEU A 473 -14.91 -27.92 -0.63
C LEU A 473 -14.30 -29.02 0.23
N LEU A 474 -14.44 -28.94 1.56
CA LEU A 474 -13.96 -29.99 2.47
C LEU A 474 -14.60 -31.34 2.17
N ARG A 475 -15.91 -31.38 1.89
CA ARG A 475 -16.62 -32.62 1.51
C ARG A 475 -16.15 -33.16 0.17
N ARG A 476 -15.90 -32.29 -0.81
CA ARG A 476 -15.36 -32.67 -2.12
C ARG A 476 -13.99 -33.33 -1.94
N PHE A 477 -13.06 -32.66 -1.25
CA PHE A 477 -11.69 -33.15 -1.05
C PHE A 477 -11.64 -34.46 -0.26
N LEU A 478 -12.52 -34.65 0.74
CA LEU A 478 -12.68 -35.93 1.41
C LEU A 478 -13.21 -37.04 0.48
N GLY A 479 -14.14 -36.70 -0.42
CA GLY A 479 -14.70 -37.63 -1.40
C GLY A 479 -13.69 -38.05 -2.48
N GLU A 480 -12.80 -37.14 -2.87
CA GLU A 480 -11.72 -37.37 -3.82
C GLU A 480 -10.49 -38.04 -3.17
N GLY A 481 -10.47 -38.17 -1.85
CA GLY A 481 -9.34 -38.74 -1.10
C GLY A 481 -8.11 -37.82 -1.05
N LEU A 482 -8.27 -36.52 -1.36
CA LEU A 482 -7.20 -35.52 -1.27
C LEU A 482 -6.89 -35.09 0.17
N VAL A 483 -7.82 -35.33 1.10
CA VAL A 483 -7.67 -35.06 2.54
C VAL A 483 -8.01 -36.33 3.31
N SER A 484 -7.14 -36.73 4.24
CA SER A 484 -7.49 -37.79 5.19
C SER A 484 -8.46 -37.26 6.25
N PRO A 485 -9.51 -38.01 6.64
CA PRO A 485 -10.39 -37.65 7.75
C PRO A 485 -9.63 -37.23 9.02
N ASP A 486 -8.53 -37.92 9.31
CA ASP A 486 -7.70 -37.69 10.50
C ASP A 486 -7.01 -36.31 10.50
N GLN A 487 -6.69 -35.77 9.32
CA GLN A 487 -6.00 -34.47 9.20
C GLN A 487 -6.91 -33.27 9.46
N THR A 488 -8.22 -33.46 9.34
CA THR A 488 -9.17 -32.35 9.49
C THR A 488 -9.27 -31.88 10.94
N GLY A 489 -9.04 -32.74 11.92
CA GLY A 489 -9.36 -32.45 13.33
C GLY A 489 -10.85 -32.10 13.56
N VAL A 490 -11.67 -32.12 12.51
CA VAL A 490 -13.10 -31.77 12.59
C VAL A 490 -13.83 -33.02 12.99
N HIS A 491 -14.34 -32.98 14.20
CA HIS A 491 -15.37 -33.90 14.58
C HIS A 491 -16.72 -33.33 14.12
N ILE A 492 -17.42 -34.08 13.29
CA ILE A 492 -18.80 -33.80 12.93
C ILE A 492 -19.68 -34.61 13.88
N PRO A 493 -20.69 -34.02 14.51
CA PRO A 493 -21.58 -34.77 15.38
C PRO A 493 -22.43 -35.73 14.55
N CYS A 494 -22.69 -36.91 15.11
CA CYS A 494 -23.72 -37.82 14.62
C CYS A 494 -25.10 -37.17 14.78
N ASP A 495 -25.93 -37.17 13.73
CA ASP A 495 -27.26 -36.54 13.74
C ASP A 495 -28.25 -37.20 14.72
N GLU A 496 -27.93 -38.40 15.21
CA GLU A 496 -28.73 -39.09 16.22
C GLU A 496 -28.19 -38.89 17.63
N CYS A 497 -26.93 -39.29 17.86
CA CYS A 497 -26.38 -39.39 19.21
C CYS A 497 -25.47 -38.21 19.60
N GLY A 498 -25.21 -37.28 18.67
CA GLY A 498 -24.32 -36.14 18.88
C GLY A 498 -22.85 -36.50 18.99
N ALA A 499 -22.47 -37.77 18.90
CA ALA A 499 -21.09 -38.20 19.03
C ALA A 499 -20.21 -37.56 17.96
N GLU A 500 -19.19 -36.86 18.42
CA GLU A 500 -18.17 -36.19 17.61
C GLU A 500 -17.26 -37.22 16.94
N LYS A 501 -17.35 -37.32 15.61
CA LYS A 501 -16.62 -38.31 14.79
C LYS A 501 -15.99 -37.66 13.58
N PHE A 502 -14.89 -38.25 13.11
CA PHE A 502 -14.30 -37.76 11.87
C PHE A 502 -15.27 -37.98 10.70
N PRO A 503 -15.25 -37.11 9.66
CA PRO A 503 -16.18 -37.21 8.54
C PRO A 503 -16.15 -38.57 7.84
N GLY A 504 -15.01 -39.26 7.84
CA GLY A 504 -14.84 -40.60 7.26
C GLY A 504 -15.37 -41.74 8.14
N GLU A 505 -15.56 -41.50 9.43
CA GLU A 505 -16.15 -42.48 10.36
C GLU A 505 -17.69 -42.44 10.35
N LEU A 506 -18.27 -41.35 9.84
CA LEU A 506 -19.71 -41.17 9.74
C LEU A 506 -20.24 -41.77 8.43
N LYS A 507 -21.23 -42.66 8.56
CA LYS A 507 -22.01 -43.20 7.45
C LYS A 507 -23.04 -42.18 7.01
N ARG A 508 -23.09 -41.89 5.71
CA ARG A 508 -24.12 -41.01 5.12
C ARG A 508 -25.39 -41.80 4.83
N CYS A 509 -26.54 -41.13 4.94
CA CYS A 509 -27.81 -41.69 4.48
C CYS A 509 -27.72 -42.03 2.99
N SER A 510 -28.03 -43.27 2.60
CA SER A 510 -27.93 -43.73 1.21
C SER A 510 -28.87 -43.00 0.26
N ARG A 511 -29.97 -42.42 0.79
CA ARG A 511 -30.98 -41.71 0.00
C ARG A 511 -30.67 -40.23 -0.19
N CYS A 512 -30.55 -39.47 0.90
CA CYS A 512 -30.30 -38.02 0.81
C CYS A 512 -28.82 -37.63 0.81
N LYS A 513 -27.92 -38.50 1.29
CA LYS A 513 -26.49 -38.22 1.51
C LYS A 513 -26.18 -37.03 2.44
N GLU A 514 -27.19 -36.33 2.96
CA GLU A 514 -27.05 -35.18 3.87
C GLU A 514 -26.85 -35.62 5.32
N ALA A 515 -27.70 -36.54 5.82
CA ALA A 515 -27.65 -36.99 7.20
C ALA A 515 -26.49 -37.97 7.46
N ARG A 516 -25.91 -37.90 8.66
CA ARG A 516 -24.63 -38.51 9.07
C ARG A 516 -24.76 -39.27 10.38
N TYR A 517 -24.31 -40.51 10.37
CA TYR A 517 -24.47 -41.42 11.51
C TYR A 517 -23.18 -42.16 11.82
N CYS A 518 -22.76 -42.19 13.08
CA CYS A 518 -21.58 -42.95 13.48
C CYS A 518 -21.78 -44.48 13.40
N SER A 519 -23.02 -44.94 13.30
CA SER A 519 -23.33 -46.36 13.14
C SER A 519 -24.69 -46.60 12.46
N PRO A 520 -24.94 -47.80 11.89
CA PRO A 520 -26.25 -48.18 11.35
C PRO A 520 -27.37 -48.11 12.39
N GLU A 521 -27.05 -48.32 13.67
CA GLU A 521 -28.00 -48.22 14.78
C GLU A 521 -28.47 -46.76 14.94
N CYS A 522 -27.53 -45.80 14.92
CA CYS A 522 -27.85 -44.37 14.95
C CYS A 522 -28.71 -43.96 13.74
N GLN A 523 -28.41 -44.49 12.55
CA GLN A 523 -29.23 -44.25 11.36
C GLN A 523 -30.66 -44.78 11.53
N ARG A 524 -30.83 -46.00 12.04
CA ARG A 524 -32.15 -46.62 12.26
C ARG A 524 -32.95 -45.90 13.35
N ALA A 525 -32.28 -45.43 14.39
CA ALA A 525 -32.90 -44.68 15.48
C ALA A 525 -33.43 -43.33 14.97
N SER A 526 -32.61 -42.58 14.24
CA SER A 526 -32.98 -41.31 13.61
C SER A 526 -34.02 -41.45 12.51
N TRP A 527 -34.10 -42.62 11.86
CA TRP A 527 -34.93 -42.84 10.67
C TRP A 527 -36.40 -42.43 10.83
N LYS A 528 -37.00 -42.60 12.02
CA LYS A 528 -38.41 -42.23 12.25
C LYS A 528 -38.66 -40.74 12.03
N GLU A 529 -37.73 -39.90 12.45
CA GLU A 529 -37.78 -38.45 12.28
C GLU A 529 -37.16 -38.04 10.94
N HIS A 530 -35.96 -38.52 10.63
CA HIS A 530 -35.22 -38.17 9.42
C HIS A 530 -36.01 -38.46 8.13
N LYS A 531 -36.73 -39.59 8.04
CA LYS A 531 -37.49 -39.97 6.83
C LYS A 531 -38.53 -38.93 6.42
N LYS A 532 -39.02 -38.11 7.35
CA LYS A 532 -40.02 -37.06 7.08
C LYS A 532 -39.44 -35.98 6.16
N ASN A 533 -38.14 -35.74 6.27
CA ASN A 533 -37.41 -34.69 5.54
C ASN A 533 -36.31 -35.26 4.63
N CYS A 534 -36.25 -36.59 4.45
CA CYS A 534 -35.21 -37.25 3.65
C CYS A 534 -35.54 -37.12 2.15
N VAL A 535 -34.96 -36.11 1.50
CA VAL A 535 -35.09 -35.87 0.05
C VAL A 535 -33.95 -36.59 -0.69
N GLU A 536 -34.26 -37.26 -1.79
CA GLU A 536 -33.26 -37.98 -2.58
C GLU A 536 -32.25 -37.01 -3.20
N ALA A 537 -30.95 -37.29 -3.03
CA ALA A 537 -29.90 -36.42 -3.56
C ALA A 537 -29.97 -36.42 -5.09
N LEU A 538 -30.09 -35.23 -5.70
CA LEU A 538 -30.06 -35.09 -7.15
C LEU A 538 -28.74 -35.71 -7.70
N PRO A 539 -28.80 -36.52 -8.77
CA PRO A 539 -27.60 -37.12 -9.36
C PRO A 539 -26.68 -36.02 -9.90
N ALA A 540 -25.40 -36.06 -9.54
CA ALA A 540 -24.40 -35.04 -9.83
C ALA A 540 -23.96 -34.96 -11.31
N SER A 541 -24.79 -35.36 -12.26
CA SER A 541 -24.46 -35.45 -13.69
C SER A 541 -25.53 -34.83 -14.60
N ALA A 542 -25.90 -33.59 -14.31
CA ALA A 542 -26.72 -32.76 -15.19
C ALA A 542 -26.41 -31.26 -14.98
N HIS A 543 -25.14 -30.87 -15.14
CA HIS A 543 -24.71 -29.51 -15.46
C HIS A 543 -23.43 -29.56 -16.29
#